data_AF-A0A401QHP9-F1
#
_entry.id   AF-A0A401QHP9-F1
#
_cell.length_a   1.000
_cell.length_b   1.000
_cell.length_c   1.000
_cell.angle_alpha   90.00
_cell.angle_beta   90.00
_cell.angle_gamma   90.00
#
_symmetry.space_group_name_H-M   'P 1'
#
loop_
_entity.id
_entity.type
_entity.pdbx_description
1 polymer ?
#
loop_
_entity_poly.entity_id
_entity_poly.type
_entity_poly.pdbx_seq_one_letter_code
_entity_poly.pdbx_strand_id
1 'polypeptide(L)'
;HSDPVSYTISSGDPNGYFAVGVGSGVIRTSIPLDHESHPVVILDVQAYSGSPPAYSSTKVKITISDINDNTPTFPTSSESILVPENTEIGSLIYTVNAEDQDSGANGQVQFDIVSTAERTFSIDRSSGKLRVIGPLSYEMVSHYELKIVAKDNGAPQLSSTFTLMVHVQDASDNAPIFDTLTYRVEVKEGTPVNTRFLQVRALIQDRGTHITYHLRSDGDAANFGIVPESGWVYVKSALDRENKDLFSLTVVASSDEGDQKKTGTTMVRVCVTDENDNAPKLTENRYFFTVQENIPPSSTIGRILATDRDHGINSKLSYRLFPAHSSFHINSLTGNQHRLT
;
A
#
# COMPACT_ATOMS: atom_id res chain seq x y z
N HIS A 1 -28.93 81.89 35.72
CA HIS A 1 -28.88 80.77 34.76
C HIS A 1 -27.44 80.32 34.64
N SER A 2 -27.14 79.04 34.85
CA SER A 2 -25.83 78.46 34.57
C SER A 2 -25.70 78.17 33.08
N ASP A 3 -24.55 78.49 32.48
CA ASP A 3 -24.27 78.14 31.09
C ASP A 3 -24.31 76.61 30.89
N PRO A 4 -24.94 76.09 29.83
CA PRO A 4 -25.06 74.66 29.60
C PRO A 4 -23.69 74.03 29.35
N VAL A 5 -23.42 72.90 30.01
CA VAL A 5 -22.18 72.14 29.83
C VAL A 5 -22.30 71.27 28.57
N SER A 6 -21.27 71.32 27.73
CA SER A 6 -21.14 70.50 26.53
C SER A 6 -20.01 69.48 26.66
N TYR A 7 -20.15 68.33 26.03
CA TYR A 7 -19.19 67.21 26.12
C TYR A 7 -18.64 66.82 24.76
N THR A 8 -17.36 66.42 24.71
CA THR A 8 -16.72 65.85 23.52
C THR A 8 -15.70 64.77 23.90
N ILE A 9 -15.49 63.79 23.02
CA ILE A 9 -14.33 62.89 23.11
C ILE A 9 -13.16 63.65 22.46
N SER A 10 -12.11 63.91 23.23
CA SER A 10 -10.94 64.67 22.78
C SER A 10 -9.80 63.79 22.27
N SER A 11 -9.76 62.52 22.70
CA SER A 11 -8.69 61.56 22.41
C SER A 11 -9.12 60.14 22.80
N GLY A 12 -8.44 59.11 22.28
CA GLY A 12 -8.62 57.71 22.69
C GLY A 12 -9.54 56.85 21.81
N ASP A 13 -10.16 57.43 20.77
CA ASP A 13 -11.00 56.71 19.81
C ASP A 13 -10.74 57.15 18.36
N PRO A 14 -9.60 56.76 17.77
CA PRO A 14 -9.23 57.18 16.41
C PRO A 14 -10.14 56.61 15.32
N ASN A 15 -10.83 55.51 15.61
CA ASN A 15 -11.67 54.79 14.65
C ASN A 15 -13.17 55.12 14.79
N GLY A 16 -13.56 55.92 15.79
CA GLY A 16 -14.93 56.38 15.98
C GLY A 16 -15.89 55.30 16.52
N TYR A 17 -15.39 54.37 17.33
CA TYR A 17 -16.18 53.33 17.97
C TYR A 17 -17.24 53.89 18.93
N PHE A 18 -17.00 55.08 19.49
CA PHE A 18 -17.83 55.71 20.51
C PHE A 18 -18.25 57.12 20.10
N ALA A 19 -19.43 57.53 20.54
CA ALA A 19 -19.91 58.90 20.44
C ALA A 19 -20.42 59.37 21.81
N VAL A 20 -20.11 60.63 22.16
CA VAL A 20 -20.67 61.28 23.35
C VAL A 20 -21.75 62.28 22.95
N GLY A 21 -22.91 62.23 23.60
CA GLY A 21 -23.99 63.17 23.36
C GLY A 21 -23.65 64.55 23.92
N VAL A 22 -23.47 65.55 23.04
CA VAL A 22 -22.95 66.90 23.37
C VAL A 22 -23.63 67.55 24.56
N GLY A 23 -24.96 67.50 24.70
CA GLY A 23 -25.69 68.10 25.84
C GLY A 23 -26.01 67.14 26.99
N SER A 24 -25.74 65.84 26.84
CA SER A 24 -26.17 64.80 27.79
C SER A 24 -25.01 64.09 28.51
N GLY A 25 -23.82 64.11 27.92
CA GLY A 25 -22.66 63.34 28.39
C GLY A 25 -22.79 61.83 28.19
N VAL A 26 -23.88 61.31 27.62
CA VAL A 26 -24.09 59.88 27.38
C VAL A 26 -23.12 59.39 26.32
N ILE A 27 -22.31 58.39 26.66
CA ILE A 27 -21.44 57.67 25.73
C ILE A 27 -22.21 56.47 25.17
N ARG A 28 -22.17 56.30 23.85
CA ARG A 28 -22.80 55.19 23.12
C ARG A 28 -21.83 54.63 22.10
N THR A 29 -21.99 53.37 21.76
CA THR A 29 -21.28 52.74 20.63
C THR A 29 -21.85 53.25 19.32
N SER A 30 -20.98 53.47 18.34
CA SER A 30 -21.32 53.92 16.98
C SER A 30 -21.07 52.81 15.95
N ILE A 31 -20.13 51.91 16.24
CA ILE A 31 -19.68 50.80 15.40
C ILE A 31 -19.63 49.54 16.28
N PRO A 32 -19.84 48.33 15.73
CA PRO A 32 -19.61 47.08 16.46
C PRO A 32 -18.23 47.06 17.12
N LEU A 33 -18.19 46.59 18.36
CA LEU A 33 -16.96 46.41 19.14
C LEU A 33 -16.51 44.96 18.98
N ASP A 34 -15.20 44.77 18.97
CA ASP A 34 -14.55 43.48 18.83
C ASP A 34 -13.51 43.33 19.94
N HIS A 35 -13.66 42.32 20.79
CA HIS A 35 -12.82 42.13 21.98
C HIS A 35 -11.39 41.80 21.56
N GLU A 36 -11.24 40.96 20.55
CA GLU A 36 -10.01 40.41 20.01
C GLU A 36 -9.14 41.53 19.40
N SER A 37 -9.78 42.53 18.81
CA SER A 37 -9.08 43.73 18.32
C SER A 37 -8.71 44.71 19.44
N HIS A 38 -9.66 45.04 20.33
CA HIS A 38 -9.48 46.10 21.34
C HIS A 38 -10.20 45.76 22.66
N PRO A 39 -9.58 45.03 23.60
CA PRO A 39 -10.25 44.60 24.84
C PRO A 39 -10.45 45.74 25.85
N VAL A 40 -9.69 46.83 25.71
CA VAL A 40 -9.77 48.02 26.57
C VAL A 40 -9.59 49.28 25.74
N VAL A 41 -10.49 50.24 25.94
CA VAL A 41 -10.42 51.57 25.33
C VAL A 41 -10.38 52.63 26.44
N ILE A 42 -9.48 53.60 26.35
CA ILE A 42 -9.39 54.72 27.30
C ILE A 42 -9.69 56.00 26.55
N LEU A 43 -10.84 56.60 26.82
CA LEU A 43 -11.28 57.85 26.22
C LEU A 43 -10.88 59.04 27.09
N ASP A 44 -10.32 60.08 26.49
CA ASP A 44 -10.19 61.39 27.14
C ASP A 44 -11.45 62.21 26.81
N VAL A 45 -12.35 62.36 27.78
CA VAL A 45 -13.60 63.11 27.62
C VAL A 45 -13.42 64.50 28.19
N GLN A 46 -13.77 65.52 27.39
CA GLN A 46 -13.69 66.92 27.77
C GLN A 46 -15.08 67.50 27.95
N ALA A 47 -15.29 68.23 29.04
CA ALA A 47 -16.48 69.04 29.29
C ALA A 47 -16.12 70.52 29.13
N TYR A 48 -16.97 71.31 28.49
CA TYR A 48 -16.74 72.74 28.31
C TYR A 48 -18.02 73.56 28.52
N SER A 49 -17.88 74.76 29.10
CA SER A 49 -18.99 75.68 29.35
C SER A 49 -18.49 77.14 29.43
N GLY A 50 -19.39 78.08 29.16
CA GLY A 50 -19.14 79.53 29.24
C GLY A 50 -18.53 80.18 27.98
N SER A 51 -18.43 81.51 28.02
CA SER A 51 -17.79 82.33 26.98
C SER A 51 -16.91 83.41 27.64
N PRO A 52 -15.57 83.29 27.64
CA PRO A 52 -14.77 82.26 26.95
C PRO A 52 -14.91 80.85 27.58
N PRO A 53 -14.75 79.76 26.81
CA PRO A 53 -14.98 78.41 27.31
C PRO A 53 -13.95 77.98 28.36
N ALA A 54 -14.42 77.47 29.50
CA ALA A 54 -13.61 76.76 30.48
C ALA A 54 -13.71 75.24 30.26
N TYR A 55 -12.61 74.51 30.44
CA TYR A 55 -12.51 73.08 30.10
C TYR A 55 -12.19 72.19 31.31
N SER A 56 -13.05 71.19 31.53
CA SER A 56 -12.88 69.93 32.30
C SER A 56 -12.30 68.79 31.47
N SER A 57 -11.38 67.93 31.94
CA SER A 57 -11.10 66.64 31.27
C SER A 57 -11.02 65.48 32.26
N THR A 58 -11.45 64.30 31.81
CA THR A 58 -11.37 63.05 32.57
C THR A 58 -11.12 61.85 31.65
N LYS A 59 -10.55 60.78 32.21
CA LYS A 59 -10.32 59.52 31.52
C LYS A 59 -11.44 58.52 31.81
N VAL A 60 -12.07 58.02 30.76
CA VAL A 60 -13.07 56.95 30.84
C VAL A 60 -12.45 55.67 30.33
N LYS A 61 -12.21 54.70 31.23
CA LYS A 61 -11.75 53.36 30.86
C LYS A 61 -12.96 52.48 30.58
N ILE A 62 -13.09 52.03 29.33
CA ILE A 62 -14.10 51.09 28.87
C ILE A 62 -13.40 49.74 28.71
N THR A 63 -13.90 48.72 29.41
CA THR A 63 -13.47 47.33 29.23
C THR A 63 -14.53 46.62 28.41
N ILE A 64 -14.13 45.98 27.32
CA ILE A 64 -15.02 45.22 26.44
C ILE A 64 -15.02 43.78 26.93
N SER A 65 -16.21 43.26 27.27
CA SER A 65 -16.37 41.85 27.67
C SER A 65 -16.29 40.96 26.45
N ASP A 66 -15.51 39.89 26.56
CA ASP A 66 -15.38 38.85 25.56
C ASP A 66 -16.70 38.06 25.36
N ILE A 67 -16.95 37.61 24.14
CA ILE A 67 -18.05 36.71 23.75
C ILE A 67 -17.48 35.55 22.94
N ASN A 68 -18.07 34.37 23.01
CA ASN A 68 -17.58 33.21 22.25
C ASN A 68 -17.99 33.32 20.77
N ASP A 69 -17.25 34.06 19.96
CA ASP A 69 -17.53 34.30 18.55
C ASP A 69 -16.42 33.82 17.60
N ASN A 70 -15.31 33.30 18.13
CA ASN A 70 -14.33 32.55 17.37
C ASN A 70 -14.48 31.05 17.60
N THR A 71 -14.26 30.27 16.54
CA THR A 71 -14.23 28.81 16.64
C THR A 71 -12.77 28.36 16.78
N PRO A 72 -12.46 27.25 17.47
CA PRO A 72 -11.11 26.71 17.45
C PRO A 72 -10.64 26.42 16.02
N THR A 73 -9.42 26.78 15.68
CA THR A 73 -8.89 26.66 14.32
C THR A 73 -7.66 25.76 14.27
N PHE A 74 -7.67 24.82 13.32
CA PHE A 74 -6.49 24.02 13.00
C PHE A 74 -5.67 24.71 11.90
N PRO A 75 -4.33 24.61 11.92
CA PRO A 75 -3.49 25.15 10.84
C PRO A 75 -3.78 24.53 9.46
N THR A 76 -4.21 23.26 9.45
CA THR A 76 -4.63 22.51 8.26
C THR A 76 -5.91 21.73 8.56
N SER A 77 -6.72 21.46 7.54
CA SER A 77 -7.95 20.66 7.71
C SER A 77 -7.69 19.15 7.75
N SER A 78 -6.52 18.71 7.27
CA SER A 78 -6.14 17.30 7.24
C SER A 78 -4.63 17.12 7.13
N GLU A 79 -4.12 15.99 7.64
CA GLU A 79 -2.73 15.58 7.50
C GLU A 79 -2.61 14.05 7.42
N SER A 80 -1.45 13.55 6.99
CA SER A 80 -1.14 12.12 6.96
C SER A 80 0.20 11.84 7.63
N ILE A 81 0.24 10.79 8.44
CA ILE A 81 1.47 10.30 9.09
C ILE A 81 1.69 8.82 8.81
N LEU A 82 2.93 8.38 9.00
CA LEU A 82 3.36 6.99 8.87
C LEU A 82 3.76 6.46 10.24
N VAL A 83 3.22 5.31 10.62
CA VAL A 83 3.46 4.68 11.93
C VAL A 83 3.82 3.21 11.72
N PRO A 84 5.02 2.75 12.12
CA PRO A 84 5.40 1.33 12.05
C PRO A 84 4.43 0.44 12.85
N GLU A 85 4.09 -0.73 12.34
CA GLU A 85 3.18 -1.64 13.04
C GLU A 85 3.73 -2.18 14.37
N ASN A 86 5.06 -2.26 14.51
CA ASN A 86 5.73 -2.65 15.74
C ASN A 86 5.86 -1.51 16.78
N THR A 87 5.15 -0.39 16.57
CA THR A 87 5.12 0.73 17.53
C THR A 87 4.54 0.28 18.87
N GLU A 88 5.29 0.50 19.95
CA GLU A 88 4.87 0.10 21.30
C GLU A 88 3.59 0.79 21.75
N ILE A 89 2.72 0.04 22.43
CA ILE A 89 1.53 0.59 23.08
C ILE A 89 1.94 1.64 24.12
N GLY A 90 1.32 2.81 24.07
CA GLY A 90 1.62 3.99 24.87
C GLY A 90 2.47 5.03 24.13
N SER A 91 3.04 4.69 22.97
CA SER A 91 3.86 5.61 22.17
C SER A 91 3.08 6.84 21.70
N LEU A 92 3.71 8.02 21.79
CA LEU A 92 3.20 9.26 21.21
C LEU A 92 3.51 9.28 19.72
N ILE A 93 2.48 9.38 18.87
CA ILE A 93 2.63 9.32 17.41
C ILE A 93 2.35 10.66 16.73
N TYR A 94 1.61 11.55 17.38
CA TYR A 94 1.27 12.86 16.84
C TYR A 94 0.84 13.82 17.97
N THR A 95 0.97 15.12 17.76
CA THR A 95 0.42 16.14 18.67
C THR A 95 -0.42 17.10 17.85
N VAL A 96 -1.71 17.11 18.15
CA VAL A 96 -2.68 17.98 17.51
C VAL A 96 -2.59 19.38 18.13
N ASN A 97 -2.62 20.41 17.28
CA ASN A 97 -2.67 21.80 17.73
C ASN A 97 -3.86 22.52 17.08
N ALA A 98 -4.65 23.21 17.91
CA ALA A 98 -5.68 24.12 17.46
C ALA A 98 -5.67 25.35 18.36
N GLU A 99 -5.98 26.50 17.79
CA GLU A 99 -5.95 27.80 18.46
C GLU A 99 -7.31 28.46 18.34
N ASP A 100 -7.75 29.05 19.44
CA ASP A 100 -8.95 29.87 19.52
C ASP A 100 -8.52 31.29 19.94
N GLN A 101 -9.08 32.31 19.28
CA GLN A 101 -8.69 33.69 19.51
C GLN A 101 -9.40 34.32 20.70
N ASP A 102 -10.48 33.70 21.19
CA ASP A 102 -11.25 34.20 22.31
C ASP A 102 -10.46 34.10 23.62
N SER A 103 -10.94 34.77 24.67
CA SER A 103 -10.26 34.83 25.97
C SER A 103 -10.83 33.85 27.00
N GLY A 104 -9.98 33.38 27.91
CA GLY A 104 -10.42 32.57 29.05
C GLY A 104 -11.05 31.24 28.63
N ALA A 105 -12.29 30.98 29.06
CA ALA A 105 -12.98 29.72 28.76
C ALA A 105 -13.42 29.61 27.29
N ASN A 106 -13.71 30.75 26.66
CA ASN A 106 -14.06 30.84 25.24
C ASN A 106 -12.85 30.44 24.36
N GLY A 107 -11.64 30.85 24.75
CA GLY A 107 -10.42 30.42 24.06
C GLY A 107 -9.87 29.04 24.46
N GLN A 108 -10.47 28.36 25.44
CA GLN A 108 -9.87 27.14 26.01
C GLN A 108 -10.25 25.90 25.23
N VAL A 109 -9.35 25.45 24.36
CA VAL A 109 -9.56 24.31 23.47
C VAL A 109 -9.39 22.95 24.17
N GLN A 110 -10.29 22.02 23.87
CA GLN A 110 -10.20 20.60 24.21
C GLN A 110 -10.34 19.71 22.96
N PHE A 111 -9.68 18.56 22.98
CA PHE A 111 -9.64 17.62 21.86
C PHE A 111 -10.34 16.29 22.16
N ASP A 112 -11.11 15.78 21.20
CA ASP A 112 -11.71 14.44 21.26
C ASP A 112 -11.55 13.71 19.91
N ILE A 113 -11.43 12.39 19.93
CA ILE A 113 -11.54 11.53 18.73
C ILE A 113 -13.01 11.13 18.57
N VAL A 114 -13.56 11.29 17.37
CA VAL A 114 -14.99 11.02 17.06
C VAL A 114 -15.15 9.88 16.03
N SER A 115 -14.08 9.15 15.71
CA SER A 115 -14.12 7.98 14.81
C SER A 115 -14.12 6.65 15.58
N THR A 116 -14.52 5.55 14.92
CA THR A 116 -14.62 4.20 15.52
C THR A 116 -13.28 3.56 15.89
N ALA A 117 -12.17 4.28 15.81
CA ALA A 117 -10.81 3.82 16.12
C ALA A 117 -10.42 4.00 17.60
N GLU A 118 -11.39 4.30 18.48
CA GLU A 118 -11.20 4.55 19.93
C GLU A 118 -10.48 3.42 20.70
N ARG A 119 -10.36 2.22 20.11
CA ARG A 119 -9.65 1.08 20.72
C ARG A 119 -8.17 0.99 20.35
N THR A 120 -7.73 1.76 19.36
CA THR A 120 -6.34 1.73 18.85
C THR A 120 -5.60 3.01 19.17
N PHE A 121 -6.30 4.16 19.23
CA PHE A 121 -5.69 5.45 19.53
C PHE A 121 -6.45 6.20 20.63
N SER A 122 -5.71 6.95 21.43
CA SER A 122 -6.25 7.87 22.44
C SER A 122 -5.65 9.25 22.27
N ILE A 123 -6.45 10.29 22.48
CA ILE A 123 -5.96 11.67 22.54
C ILE A 123 -6.10 12.21 23.97
N ASP A 124 -5.06 12.90 24.45
CA ASP A 124 -5.16 13.69 25.67
C ASP A 124 -5.96 14.97 25.39
N ARG A 125 -7.06 15.14 26.12
CA ARG A 125 -8.02 16.24 25.89
C ARG A 125 -7.42 17.63 25.99
N SER A 126 -6.43 17.82 26.84
CA SER A 126 -5.87 19.14 27.14
C SER A 126 -4.65 19.48 26.31
N SER A 127 -3.85 18.48 25.96
CA SER A 127 -2.55 18.66 25.29
C SER A 127 -2.53 18.24 23.83
N GLY A 128 -3.61 17.62 23.32
CA GLY A 128 -3.68 17.15 21.93
C GLY A 128 -2.74 15.98 21.61
N LYS A 129 -2.10 15.38 22.62
CA LYS A 129 -1.15 14.27 22.44
C LYS A 129 -1.87 12.98 22.05
N LEU A 130 -1.64 12.51 20.84
CA LEU A 130 -2.20 11.30 20.29
C LEU A 130 -1.27 10.11 20.50
N ARG A 131 -1.77 9.06 21.16
CA ARG A 131 -1.01 7.85 21.50
C ARG A 131 -1.66 6.59 20.95
N VAL A 132 -0.84 5.58 20.71
CA VAL A 132 -1.28 4.21 20.43
C VAL A 132 -1.69 3.54 21.74
N ILE A 133 -2.88 2.93 21.80
CA ILE A 133 -3.39 2.19 22.97
C ILE A 133 -3.80 0.75 22.65
N GLY A 134 -3.74 0.36 21.38
CA GLY A 134 -3.98 -0.99 20.90
C GLY A 134 -2.92 -1.42 19.88
N PRO A 135 -2.81 -2.71 19.56
CA PRO A 135 -1.84 -3.20 18.60
C PRO A 135 -2.12 -2.68 17.19
N LEU A 136 -1.05 -2.46 16.42
CA LEU A 136 -1.10 -2.15 15.00
C LEU A 136 -0.70 -3.42 14.21
N SER A 137 -1.35 -3.67 13.08
CA SER A 137 -0.97 -4.73 12.13
C SER A 137 -1.28 -4.24 10.74
N TYR A 138 -0.27 -4.20 9.89
CA TYR A 138 -0.39 -3.78 8.51
C TYR A 138 -1.31 -4.73 7.72
N GLU A 139 -1.24 -6.04 7.98
CA GLU A 139 -2.05 -7.07 7.31
C GLU A 139 -3.54 -6.98 7.65
N MET A 140 -3.87 -6.56 8.88
CA MET A 140 -5.27 -6.43 9.30
C MET A 140 -5.85 -5.08 8.88
N VAL A 141 -5.16 -3.98 9.19
CA VAL A 141 -5.62 -2.61 8.94
C VAL A 141 -4.43 -1.74 8.55
N SER A 142 -4.30 -1.48 7.24
CA SER A 142 -3.16 -0.74 6.68
C SER A 142 -3.25 0.79 6.88
N HIS A 143 -4.42 1.32 7.24
CA HIS A 143 -4.59 2.74 7.55
C HIS A 143 -5.81 3.02 8.42
N TYR A 144 -5.77 4.15 9.14
CA TYR A 144 -6.86 4.67 9.95
C TYR A 144 -7.18 6.11 9.57
N GLU A 145 -8.47 6.43 9.48
CA GLU A 145 -8.96 7.81 9.38
C GLU A 145 -9.43 8.28 10.76
N LEU A 146 -8.67 9.18 11.39
CA LEU A 146 -9.01 9.73 12.70
C LEU A 146 -9.64 11.11 12.52
N LYS A 147 -10.91 11.24 12.93
CA LYS A 147 -11.60 12.54 12.98
C LYS A 147 -11.45 13.10 14.38
N ILE A 148 -10.69 14.19 14.48
CA ILE A 148 -10.36 14.84 15.74
C ILE A 148 -11.13 16.16 15.78
N VAL A 149 -11.86 16.38 16.86
CA VAL A 149 -12.66 17.59 17.06
C VAL A 149 -12.00 18.44 18.12
N ALA A 150 -11.76 19.70 17.80
CA ALA A 150 -11.39 20.74 18.77
C ALA A 150 -12.66 21.51 19.16
N LYS A 151 -12.87 21.72 20.46
CA LYS A 151 -14.01 22.47 21.01
C LYS A 151 -13.53 23.44 22.07
N ASP A 152 -14.11 24.63 22.10
CA ASP A 152 -13.92 25.57 23.20
C ASP A 152 -14.72 25.17 24.46
N ASN A 153 -14.64 25.95 25.54
CA ASN A 153 -15.54 25.83 26.70
C ASN A 153 -16.52 27.02 26.80
N GLY A 154 -16.77 27.69 25.67
CA GLY A 154 -17.70 28.82 25.58
C GLY A 154 -19.16 28.39 25.57
N ALA A 155 -20.06 29.39 25.57
CA ALA A 155 -21.50 29.18 25.52
C ALA A 155 -22.16 30.16 24.51
N PRO A 156 -22.64 29.68 23.35
CA PRO A 156 -22.65 28.28 22.90
C PRO A 156 -21.24 27.76 22.62
N GLN A 157 -21.02 26.46 22.82
CA GLN A 157 -19.75 25.81 22.50
C GLN A 157 -19.56 25.78 20.97
N LEU A 158 -18.42 26.24 20.49
CA LEU A 158 -18.03 26.19 19.09
C LEU A 158 -16.96 25.11 18.88
N SER A 159 -16.85 24.61 17.64
CA SER A 159 -15.98 23.49 17.33
C SER A 159 -15.55 23.44 15.88
N SER A 160 -14.41 22.80 15.63
CA SER A 160 -13.91 22.47 14.30
C SER A 160 -13.41 21.04 14.25
N THR A 161 -13.23 20.50 13.05
CA THR A 161 -12.79 19.10 12.84
C THR A 161 -11.56 19.04 11.96
N PHE A 162 -10.61 18.18 12.34
CA PHE A 162 -9.39 17.84 11.65
C PHE A 162 -9.35 16.34 11.34
N THR A 163 -8.95 15.98 10.13
CA THR A 163 -8.81 14.58 9.71
C THR A 163 -7.34 14.16 9.64
N LEU A 164 -6.93 13.22 10.48
CA LEU A 164 -5.59 12.63 10.45
C LEU A 164 -5.64 11.23 9.82
N MET A 165 -4.94 11.04 8.70
CA MET A 165 -4.73 9.74 8.07
C MET A 165 -3.48 9.08 8.66
N VAL A 166 -3.65 8.02 9.43
CA VAL A 166 -2.53 7.24 9.98
C VAL A 166 -2.31 6.04 9.08
N HIS A 167 -1.22 6.03 8.32
CA HIS A 167 -0.80 4.89 7.51
C HIS A 167 0.09 3.97 8.34
N VAL A 168 -0.34 2.72 8.51
CA VAL A 168 0.50 1.71 9.15
C VAL A 168 1.59 1.32 8.16
N GLN A 169 2.83 1.42 8.57
CA GLN A 169 3.95 0.89 7.80
C GLN A 169 4.22 -0.53 8.25
N ASP A 170 4.30 -1.43 7.28
CA ASP A 170 4.99 -2.70 7.45
C ASP A 170 6.41 -2.39 7.94
N ALA A 171 6.68 -2.76 9.19
CA ALA A 171 7.97 -2.54 9.78
C ALA A 171 8.84 -3.72 9.34
N SER A 172 9.60 -3.56 8.24
CA SER A 172 10.31 -4.65 7.54
C SER A 172 10.82 -5.73 8.49
N ASP A 173 10.08 -6.82 8.51
CA ASP A 173 10.01 -7.70 9.64
C ASP A 173 10.95 -8.88 9.35
N ASN A 174 12.28 -8.77 9.59
CA ASN A 174 13.33 -9.83 9.46
C ASN A 174 12.99 -11.05 8.55
N ALA A 175 12.36 -10.85 7.38
CA ALA A 175 11.86 -11.97 6.59
C ALA A 175 13.01 -12.48 5.74
N PRO A 176 13.14 -13.79 5.52
CA PRO A 176 14.16 -14.28 4.59
C PRO A 176 13.96 -13.72 3.18
N ILE A 177 14.92 -12.97 2.64
CA ILE A 177 14.87 -12.37 1.31
C ILE A 177 15.71 -13.21 0.34
N PHE A 178 15.11 -13.72 -0.73
CA PHE A 178 15.84 -14.39 -1.81
C PHE A 178 16.62 -13.38 -2.68
N ASP A 179 17.75 -13.81 -3.22
CA ASP A 179 18.55 -12.98 -4.14
C ASP A 179 17.88 -12.73 -5.50
N THR A 180 16.89 -13.56 -5.87
CA THR A 180 16.05 -13.39 -7.05
C THR A 180 14.59 -13.76 -6.78
N LEU A 181 13.68 -13.09 -7.49
CA LEU A 181 12.25 -13.40 -7.50
C LEU A 181 11.93 -14.66 -8.33
N THR A 182 12.81 -15.05 -9.25
CA THR A 182 12.62 -16.24 -10.07
C THR A 182 13.95 -16.90 -10.46
N TYR A 183 14.08 -18.18 -10.15
CA TYR A 183 15.13 -19.05 -10.68
C TYR A 183 14.64 -19.78 -11.92
N ARG A 184 15.52 -19.97 -12.90
CA ARG A 184 15.25 -20.77 -14.11
C ARG A 184 16.33 -21.83 -14.24
N VAL A 185 15.93 -23.08 -14.44
CA VAL A 185 16.86 -24.20 -14.55
C VAL A 185 16.33 -25.22 -15.55
N GLU A 186 17.25 -25.86 -16.27
CA GLU A 186 16.97 -26.94 -17.19
C GLU A 186 17.39 -28.27 -16.56
N VAL A 187 16.52 -29.28 -16.64
CA VAL A 187 16.74 -30.62 -16.11
C VAL A 187 16.38 -31.61 -17.21
N LYS A 188 17.16 -32.67 -17.42
CA LYS A 188 16.82 -33.72 -18.39
C LYS A 188 15.71 -34.60 -17.84
N GLU A 189 14.80 -35.09 -18.68
CA GLU A 189 13.73 -35.98 -18.19
C GLU A 189 14.26 -37.29 -17.57
N GLY A 190 15.34 -37.85 -18.11
CA GLY A 190 16.02 -39.02 -17.55
C GLY A 190 16.83 -38.75 -16.28
N THR A 191 16.74 -37.57 -15.67
CA THR A 191 17.48 -37.25 -14.44
C THR A 191 17.03 -38.17 -13.30
N PRO A 192 17.97 -38.93 -12.67
CA PRO A 192 17.62 -39.86 -11.60
C PRO A 192 16.95 -39.18 -10.40
N VAL A 193 16.02 -39.89 -9.77
CA VAL A 193 15.41 -39.48 -8.49
C VAL A 193 16.51 -39.27 -7.43
N ASN A 194 16.31 -38.28 -6.56
CA ASN A 194 17.23 -37.75 -5.56
C ASN A 194 18.43 -36.95 -6.10
N THR A 195 18.52 -36.72 -7.41
CA THR A 195 19.49 -35.78 -7.98
C THR A 195 19.16 -34.35 -7.55
N ARG A 196 20.12 -33.66 -6.93
CA ARG A 196 20.05 -32.22 -6.60
C ARG A 196 20.50 -31.40 -7.81
N PHE A 197 19.72 -30.39 -8.21
CA PHE A 197 19.99 -29.65 -9.46
C PHE A 197 20.01 -28.12 -9.30
N LEU A 198 19.45 -27.57 -8.23
CA LEU A 198 19.45 -26.13 -7.96
C LEU A 198 19.53 -25.88 -6.45
N GLN A 199 20.36 -24.93 -6.03
CA GLN A 199 20.36 -24.43 -4.66
C GLN A 199 19.79 -23.01 -4.64
N VAL A 200 18.70 -22.81 -3.90
CA VAL A 200 18.15 -21.47 -3.63
C VAL A 200 18.72 -20.90 -2.33
N ARG A 201 18.78 -19.58 -2.22
CA ARG A 201 19.32 -18.92 -1.03
C ARG A 201 18.53 -17.69 -0.65
N ALA A 202 18.05 -17.66 0.59
CA ALA A 202 17.52 -16.47 1.23
C ALA A 202 18.53 -15.93 2.26
N LEU A 203 18.49 -14.62 2.47
CA LEU A 203 19.29 -13.88 3.44
C LEU A 203 18.35 -13.20 4.44
N ILE A 204 18.78 -13.13 5.70
CA ILE A 204 18.09 -12.43 6.78
C ILE A 204 19.08 -11.44 7.41
N GLN A 205 18.58 -10.30 7.87
CA GLN A 205 19.42 -9.21 8.37
C GLN A 205 20.09 -9.56 9.71
N ASP A 206 19.43 -10.36 10.56
CA ASP A 206 19.98 -10.79 11.84
C ASP A 206 20.98 -11.96 11.68
N ARG A 207 22.18 -11.78 12.22
CA ARG A 207 23.27 -12.75 12.12
C ARG A 207 23.12 -13.78 13.24
N GLY A 208 22.34 -14.82 12.99
CA GLY A 208 22.16 -15.93 13.94
C GLY A 208 20.87 -16.72 13.74
N THR A 209 19.92 -16.16 12.99
CA THR A 209 18.60 -16.77 12.74
C THR A 209 18.71 -17.95 11.78
N HIS A 210 18.11 -19.08 12.14
CA HIS A 210 18.03 -20.25 11.29
C HIS A 210 16.91 -20.07 10.25
N ILE A 211 17.24 -20.29 8.98
CA ILE A 211 16.28 -20.26 7.87
C ILE A 211 15.97 -21.70 7.48
N THR A 212 14.67 -22.03 7.43
CA THR A 212 14.17 -23.31 6.92
C THR A 212 13.46 -23.11 5.59
N TYR A 213 13.75 -23.99 4.63
CA TYR A 213 13.16 -23.95 3.29
C TYR A 213 12.10 -25.04 3.11
N HIS A 214 11.02 -24.71 2.40
CA HIS A 214 10.01 -25.68 2.02
C HIS A 214 9.38 -25.32 0.67
N LEU A 215 8.90 -26.33 -0.05
CA LEU A 215 8.06 -26.13 -1.23
C LEU A 215 6.63 -25.97 -0.77
N ARG A 216 5.96 -24.92 -1.24
CA ARG A 216 4.50 -24.82 -1.10
C ARG A 216 3.88 -26.04 -1.79
N SER A 217 2.83 -26.61 -1.21
CA SER A 217 2.14 -27.76 -1.80
C SER A 217 1.19 -27.35 -2.95
N ASP A 218 1.59 -26.35 -3.75
CA ASP A 218 0.90 -25.99 -4.98
C ASP A 218 1.32 -26.94 -6.12
N GLY A 219 0.42 -27.10 -7.10
CA GLY A 219 0.35 -28.20 -8.08
C GLY A 219 1.64 -28.95 -8.42
N ASP A 220 2.70 -28.24 -8.82
CA ASP A 220 3.90 -28.81 -9.43
C ASP A 220 4.95 -29.31 -8.43
N ALA A 221 4.76 -29.08 -7.13
CA ALA A 221 5.68 -29.53 -6.09
C ALA A 221 5.72 -31.06 -5.92
N ALA A 222 4.76 -31.81 -6.49
CA ALA A 222 4.68 -33.27 -6.30
C ALA A 222 5.90 -34.03 -6.85
N ASN A 223 6.51 -33.54 -7.94
CA ASN A 223 7.66 -34.18 -8.60
C ASN A 223 9.01 -33.76 -8.00
N PHE A 224 9.02 -32.79 -7.07
CA PHE A 224 10.24 -32.20 -6.54
C PHE A 224 10.26 -32.21 -5.01
N GLY A 225 11.45 -32.04 -4.45
CA GLY A 225 11.64 -31.81 -3.03
C GLY A 225 12.69 -30.74 -2.80
N ILE A 226 12.72 -30.21 -1.58
CA ILE A 226 13.75 -29.27 -1.15
C ILE A 226 14.34 -29.73 0.19
N VAL A 227 15.65 -29.59 0.36
CA VAL A 227 16.35 -29.88 1.61
C VAL A 227 16.19 -28.67 2.55
N PRO A 228 15.48 -28.80 3.69
CA PRO A 228 15.09 -27.66 4.51
C PRO A 228 16.23 -26.80 5.05
N GLU A 229 17.41 -27.36 5.28
CA GLU A 229 18.54 -26.66 5.91
C GLU A 229 19.46 -25.98 4.90
N SER A 230 19.37 -26.36 3.62
CA SER A 230 20.36 -25.96 2.60
C SER A 230 19.76 -25.33 1.34
N GLY A 231 18.45 -25.43 1.14
CA GLY A 231 17.78 -24.90 -0.04
C GLY A 231 18.04 -25.69 -1.33
N TRP A 232 18.61 -26.90 -1.24
CA TRP A 232 18.82 -27.77 -2.40
C TRP A 232 17.50 -28.36 -2.88
N VAL A 233 17.11 -28.02 -4.11
CA VAL A 233 15.99 -28.62 -4.83
C VAL A 233 16.45 -29.89 -5.54
N TYR A 234 15.66 -30.96 -5.44
CA TYR A 234 15.96 -32.27 -6.01
C TYR A 234 14.74 -32.93 -6.67
N VAL A 235 15.01 -33.89 -7.57
CA VAL A 235 13.99 -34.69 -8.24
C VAL A 235 13.42 -35.71 -7.25
N LYS A 236 12.13 -35.63 -6.93
CA LYS A 236 11.44 -36.53 -6.00
C LYS A 236 10.77 -37.71 -6.71
N SER A 237 10.32 -37.49 -7.94
CA SER A 237 9.67 -38.47 -8.79
C SER A 237 10.24 -38.37 -10.20
N ALA A 238 10.24 -39.48 -10.95
CA ALA A 238 10.69 -39.47 -12.34
C ALA A 238 9.99 -38.37 -13.15
N LEU A 239 10.75 -37.73 -14.03
CA LEU A 239 10.27 -36.69 -14.94
C LEU A 239 10.01 -37.35 -16.30
N ASP A 240 9.03 -36.81 -17.00
CA ASP A 240 8.60 -37.26 -18.33
C ASP A 240 8.18 -36.00 -19.08
N ARG A 241 8.97 -35.62 -20.07
CA ARG A 241 8.77 -34.39 -20.83
C ARG A 241 7.54 -34.50 -21.73
N GLU A 242 7.23 -35.69 -22.24
CA GLU A 242 6.03 -35.96 -23.04
C GLU A 242 4.74 -35.76 -22.23
N ASN A 243 4.82 -35.93 -20.91
CA ASN A 243 3.72 -35.63 -20.00
C ASN A 243 3.70 -34.15 -19.58
N LYS A 244 4.84 -33.60 -19.16
CA LYS A 244 4.94 -32.19 -18.75
C LYS A 244 6.37 -31.66 -18.85
N ASP A 245 6.55 -30.58 -19.58
CA ASP A 245 7.84 -29.98 -19.91
C ASP A 245 8.23 -28.75 -19.07
N LEU A 246 7.27 -28.15 -18.35
CA LEU A 246 7.50 -26.94 -17.56
C LEU A 246 6.81 -27.02 -16.20
N PHE A 247 7.59 -26.85 -15.13
CA PHE A 247 7.11 -26.84 -13.75
C PHE A 247 7.39 -25.49 -13.09
N SER A 248 6.43 -25.00 -12.29
CA SER A 248 6.57 -23.78 -11.50
C SER A 248 6.43 -24.11 -10.01
N LEU A 249 7.53 -24.00 -9.26
CA LEU A 249 7.59 -24.32 -7.84
C LEU A 249 7.63 -23.03 -7.02
N THR A 250 6.74 -22.88 -6.04
CA THR A 250 6.84 -21.80 -5.07
C THR A 250 7.71 -22.25 -3.89
N VAL A 251 8.89 -21.67 -3.75
CA VAL A 251 9.78 -21.92 -2.62
C VAL A 251 9.52 -20.88 -1.54
N VAL A 252 9.37 -21.34 -0.30
CA VAL A 252 9.18 -20.51 0.89
C VAL A 252 10.38 -20.70 1.80
N ALA A 253 10.94 -19.60 2.26
CA ALA A 253 11.94 -19.56 3.32
C ALA A 253 11.30 -18.96 4.58
N SER A 254 11.47 -19.62 5.72
CA SER A 254 10.94 -19.17 7.01
C SER A 254 12.04 -18.99 8.03
N SER A 255 11.91 -17.95 8.86
CA SER A 255 12.68 -17.79 10.09
C SER A 255 11.82 -18.19 11.29
N ASP A 256 12.43 -18.88 12.25
CA ASP A 256 11.78 -19.29 13.51
C ASP A 256 11.84 -18.19 14.59
N GLU A 257 11.85 -16.92 14.18
CA GLU A 257 11.95 -15.77 15.09
C GLU A 257 10.56 -15.29 15.56
N GLY A 258 10.22 -15.56 16.83
CA GLY A 258 8.99 -15.11 17.49
C GLY A 258 7.79 -16.06 17.37
N ASP A 259 6.64 -15.67 17.95
CA ASP A 259 5.38 -16.44 17.93
C ASP A 259 4.70 -16.48 16.54
N GLN A 260 5.21 -15.70 15.57
CA GLN A 260 4.75 -15.70 14.18
C GLN A 260 5.92 -16.00 13.23
N LYS A 261 5.77 -17.05 12.42
CA LYS A 261 6.77 -17.42 11.41
C LYS A 261 6.76 -16.41 10.27
N LYS A 262 7.85 -15.64 10.14
CA LYS A 262 8.05 -14.72 9.02
C LYS A 262 8.53 -15.50 7.81
N THR A 263 8.01 -15.17 6.63
CA THR A 263 8.28 -15.94 5.42
C THR A 263 8.61 -15.05 4.24
N GLY A 264 9.63 -15.43 3.47
CA GLY A 264 9.83 -14.93 2.12
C GLY A 264 9.58 -16.00 1.08
N THR A 265 9.26 -15.59 -0.16
CA THR A 265 8.92 -16.52 -1.24
C THR A 265 9.64 -16.18 -2.54
N THR A 266 9.98 -17.20 -3.32
CA THR A 266 10.53 -17.09 -4.68
C THR A 266 9.94 -18.19 -5.57
N MET A 267 10.02 -18.02 -6.90
CA MET A 267 9.55 -19.00 -7.87
C MET A 267 10.74 -19.73 -8.52
N VAL A 268 10.65 -21.06 -8.66
CA VAL A 268 11.60 -21.86 -9.46
C VAL A 268 10.86 -22.39 -10.68
N ARG A 269 11.31 -21.99 -11.88
CA ARG A 269 10.84 -22.53 -13.15
C ARG A 269 11.79 -23.60 -13.64
N VAL A 270 11.32 -24.85 -13.64
CA VAL A 270 12.07 -26.01 -14.13
C VAL A 270 11.60 -26.35 -15.53
N CYS A 271 12.50 -26.24 -16.51
CA CYS A 271 12.28 -26.66 -17.88
C CYS A 271 12.85 -28.07 -18.06
N VAL A 272 12.00 -29.04 -18.38
CA VAL A 272 12.44 -30.40 -18.65
C VAL A 272 12.87 -30.50 -20.11
N THR A 273 14.09 -30.97 -20.32
CA THR A 273 14.72 -31.12 -21.63
C THR A 273 14.59 -32.55 -22.12
N ASP A 274 14.35 -32.64 -23.42
CA ASP A 274 14.07 -33.87 -24.17
C ASP A 274 15.27 -34.80 -24.27
N GLU A 275 15.01 -36.09 -24.11
CA GLU A 275 15.91 -37.20 -24.44
C GLU A 275 15.22 -38.15 -25.44
N ASN A 276 16.02 -38.91 -26.20
CA ASN A 276 15.47 -39.82 -27.20
C ASN A 276 15.07 -41.14 -26.53
N ASP A 277 13.89 -41.18 -25.90
CA ASP A 277 13.38 -42.35 -25.20
C ASP A 277 12.07 -42.90 -25.78
N ASN A 278 11.43 -42.18 -26.71
CA ASN A 278 10.29 -42.70 -27.47
C ASN A 278 10.73 -43.16 -28.87
N ALA A 279 10.61 -44.45 -29.15
CA ALA A 279 10.82 -44.94 -30.50
C ALA A 279 9.67 -44.52 -31.45
N PRO A 280 9.95 -44.20 -32.72
CA PRO A 280 8.94 -43.89 -33.73
C PRO A 280 7.91 -45.02 -33.89
N LYS A 281 6.62 -44.67 -33.97
CA LYS A 281 5.53 -45.62 -34.18
C LYS A 281 4.79 -45.33 -35.48
N LEU A 282 4.62 -46.35 -36.32
CA LEU A 282 3.73 -46.26 -37.48
C LEU A 282 2.28 -46.10 -37.01
N THR A 283 1.49 -45.29 -37.72
CA THR A 283 0.08 -45.07 -37.41
C THR A 283 -0.75 -46.35 -37.59
N GLU A 284 -0.38 -47.19 -38.56
CA GLU A 284 -1.03 -48.46 -38.85
C GLU A 284 -0.05 -49.63 -38.80
N ASN A 285 -0.51 -50.78 -38.34
CA ASN A 285 0.27 -52.02 -38.36
C ASN A 285 0.44 -52.59 -39.77
N ARG A 286 -0.49 -52.27 -40.68
CA ARG A 286 -0.48 -52.70 -42.08
C ARG A 286 -1.07 -51.61 -42.97
N TYR A 287 -0.37 -51.29 -44.04
CA TYR A 287 -0.85 -50.37 -45.07
C TYR A 287 -1.27 -51.17 -46.30
N PHE A 288 -2.50 -50.95 -46.77
CA PHE A 288 -3.01 -51.54 -48.00
C PHE A 288 -3.21 -50.42 -49.03
N PHE A 289 -2.54 -50.54 -50.16
CA PHE A 289 -2.71 -49.62 -51.29
C PHE A 289 -3.22 -50.40 -52.49
N THR A 290 -4.23 -49.84 -53.15
CA THR A 290 -4.73 -50.37 -54.43
C THR A 290 -4.24 -49.45 -55.53
N VAL A 291 -3.64 -50.04 -56.57
CA VAL A 291 -3.05 -49.30 -57.69
C VAL A 291 -3.63 -49.84 -58.98
N GLN A 292 -4.01 -48.95 -59.90
CA GLN A 292 -4.46 -49.35 -61.23
C GLN A 292 -3.27 -49.80 -62.08
N GLU A 293 -3.48 -50.82 -62.91
CA GLU A 293 -2.54 -51.15 -63.97
C GLU A 293 -2.32 -49.92 -64.87
N ASN A 294 -1.12 -49.78 -65.43
CA ASN A 294 -0.72 -48.66 -66.29
C ASN A 294 -0.65 -47.27 -65.62
N ILE A 295 -0.64 -47.18 -64.28
CA ILE A 295 -0.35 -45.91 -63.61
C ILE A 295 1.04 -45.39 -64.02
N PRO A 296 1.20 -44.10 -64.40
CA PRO A 296 2.49 -43.57 -64.85
C PRO A 296 3.61 -43.72 -63.81
N PRO A 297 4.89 -43.85 -64.24
CA PRO A 297 6.04 -43.73 -63.34
C PRO A 297 5.99 -42.43 -62.53
N SER A 298 6.56 -42.47 -61.32
CA SER A 298 6.57 -41.40 -60.31
C SER A 298 5.21 -41.09 -59.65
N SER A 299 4.13 -41.79 -60.04
CA SER A 299 2.83 -41.62 -59.39
C SER A 299 2.88 -42.04 -57.92
N THR A 300 2.26 -41.23 -57.06
CA THR A 300 2.11 -41.53 -55.63
C THR A 300 1.05 -42.59 -55.42
N ILE A 301 1.44 -43.69 -54.78
CA ILE A 301 0.60 -44.85 -54.47
C ILE A 301 -0.15 -44.64 -53.16
N GLY A 302 0.52 -44.01 -52.20
CA GLY A 302 0.01 -43.78 -50.87
C GLY A 302 1.07 -43.18 -49.97
N ARG A 303 0.72 -42.97 -48.71
CA ARG A 303 1.60 -42.37 -47.71
C ARG A 303 1.61 -43.22 -46.46
N ILE A 304 2.82 -43.48 -45.97
CA ILE A 304 3.05 -44.11 -44.67
C ILE A 304 3.27 -42.99 -43.66
N LEU A 305 2.59 -43.09 -42.52
CA LEU A 305 2.69 -42.13 -41.43
C LEU A 305 3.32 -42.82 -40.22
N ALA A 306 4.26 -42.12 -39.59
CA ALA A 306 4.78 -42.43 -38.28
C ALA A 306 4.65 -41.19 -37.37
N THR A 307 4.63 -41.44 -36.08
CA THR A 307 4.65 -40.43 -35.02
C THR A 307 5.73 -40.79 -34.03
N ASP A 308 6.46 -39.79 -33.59
CA ASP A 308 7.40 -39.87 -32.48
C ASP A 308 6.94 -38.87 -31.41
N ARG A 309 7.06 -39.23 -30.14
CA ARG A 309 6.56 -38.40 -29.04
C ARG A 309 7.62 -37.44 -28.49
N ASP A 310 8.89 -37.68 -28.80
CA ASP A 310 9.99 -36.80 -28.41
C ASP A 310 9.84 -35.41 -29.07
N HIS A 311 10.82 -34.53 -28.86
CA HIS A 311 10.83 -33.17 -29.37
C HIS A 311 12.06 -32.89 -30.27
N GLY A 312 11.96 -31.84 -31.10
CA GLY A 312 13.07 -31.36 -31.91
C GLY A 312 13.66 -32.44 -32.83
N ILE A 313 14.97 -32.68 -32.71
CA ILE A 313 15.67 -33.64 -33.56
C ILE A 313 15.32 -35.10 -33.25
N ASN A 314 14.93 -35.41 -32.01
CA ASN A 314 14.58 -36.76 -31.59
C ASN A 314 13.24 -37.18 -32.22
N SER A 315 12.32 -36.23 -32.40
CA SER A 315 11.06 -36.45 -33.12
C SER A 315 11.17 -36.54 -34.65
N LYS A 316 12.35 -36.32 -35.22
CA LYS A 316 12.52 -36.18 -36.67
C LYS A 316 12.55 -37.55 -37.37
N LEU A 317 11.50 -37.80 -38.15
CA LEU A 317 11.29 -39.07 -38.83
C LEU A 317 12.06 -39.18 -40.15
N SER A 318 12.52 -40.39 -40.47
CA SER A 318 12.99 -40.75 -41.81
C SER A 318 12.48 -42.13 -42.24
N TYR A 319 12.13 -42.26 -43.52
CA TYR A 319 11.49 -43.46 -44.07
C TYR A 319 12.41 -44.20 -45.05
N ARG A 320 12.36 -45.54 -45.02
CA ARG A 320 13.08 -46.42 -45.95
C ARG A 320 12.30 -47.72 -46.17
N LEU A 321 12.26 -48.19 -47.42
CA LEU A 321 11.77 -49.54 -47.74
C LEU A 321 12.87 -50.58 -47.47
N PHE A 322 12.54 -51.63 -46.73
CA PHE A 322 13.46 -52.72 -46.44
C PHE A 322 12.77 -54.09 -46.61
N PRO A 323 13.29 -54.98 -47.49
CA PRO A 323 14.36 -54.72 -48.46
C PRO A 323 13.92 -53.69 -49.52
N ALA A 324 14.87 -53.04 -50.17
CA ALA A 324 14.57 -52.12 -51.27
C ALA A 324 13.88 -52.88 -52.42
N HIS A 325 12.89 -52.25 -53.06
CA HIS A 325 12.16 -52.83 -54.17
C HIS A 325 12.46 -52.07 -55.46
N SER A 326 12.69 -52.76 -56.57
CA SER A 326 13.07 -52.12 -57.85
C SER A 326 11.95 -51.24 -58.42
N SER A 327 10.70 -51.64 -58.26
CA SER A 327 9.53 -50.92 -58.79
C SER A 327 8.94 -49.85 -57.87
N PHE A 328 9.40 -49.75 -56.60
CA PHE A 328 8.82 -48.84 -55.61
C PHE A 328 9.88 -48.07 -54.85
N HIS A 329 9.61 -46.79 -54.63
CA HIS A 329 10.45 -45.91 -53.83
C HIS A 329 9.61 -45.25 -52.72
N ILE A 330 10.20 -45.02 -51.55
CA ILE A 330 9.59 -44.18 -50.51
C ILE A 330 10.39 -42.92 -50.33
N ASN A 331 9.72 -41.77 -50.33
CA ASN A 331 10.35 -40.52 -49.98
C ASN A 331 10.75 -40.53 -48.49
N SER A 332 12.03 -40.34 -48.23
CA SER A 332 12.61 -40.45 -46.88
C SER A 332 12.13 -39.39 -45.91
N LEU A 333 11.57 -38.27 -46.37
CA LEU A 333 11.05 -37.19 -45.53
C LEU A 333 9.53 -37.22 -45.39
N THR A 334 8.82 -37.55 -46.47
CA THR A 334 7.35 -37.44 -46.48
C THR A 334 6.62 -38.76 -46.21
N GLY A 335 7.30 -39.89 -46.36
CA GLY A 335 6.69 -41.22 -46.28
C GLY A 335 5.83 -41.57 -47.51
N ASN A 336 5.85 -40.74 -48.56
CA ASN A 336 5.11 -41.02 -49.79
C ASN A 336 5.76 -42.16 -50.57
N GLN A 337 4.98 -43.18 -50.90
CA GLN A 337 5.40 -44.27 -51.76
C GLN A 337 5.08 -43.93 -53.22
N HIS A 338 6.06 -44.10 -54.08
CA HIS A 338 5.97 -43.84 -55.52
C HIS A 338 6.28 -45.10 -56.31
N ARG A 339 5.62 -45.25 -57.47
CA ARG A 339 6.00 -46.24 -58.48
C ARG A 339 7.21 -45.72 -59.28
N LEU A 340 8.24 -46.53 -59.48
CA LEU A 340 9.42 -46.14 -60.29
C LEU A 340 9.32 -46.60 -61.75
N THR A 341 8.70 -47.76 -62.01
CA THR A 341 8.62 -48.42 -63.33
C THR A 341 7.28 -49.04 -63.57
#